data_AF-A0A4U1ML04-F1
#
_entry.id   AF-A0A4U1ML04-F1
#
_cell.length_a   1.000
_cell.length_b   1.000
_cell.length_c   1.000
_cell.angle_alpha   90.00
_cell.angle_beta   90.00
_cell.angle_gamma   90.00
#
_symmetry.space_group_name_H-M   'P 1'
#
loop_
_entity.id
_entity.type
_entity.pdbx_description
1 polymer ?
#
loop_
_entity_poly.entity_id
_entity_poly.type
_entity_poly.pdbx_seq_one_letter_code
_entity_poly.pdbx_strand_id
1 'polypeptide(L)'
;MGSRLMHLLIADRVTEQIPIVNRSAFLAGSVAPDAVTGDEKDRSHFYEGNTNDFSKRVNLQAFFTKYRDDLPDDYLLGYYVHLIADEL
;
A
#
# COMPACT_ATOMS: atom_id res chain seq x y z
N MET A 1 10.76 -2.94 -1.96
CA MET A 1 10.69 -1.59 -1.37
C MET A 1 11.32 -0.57 -2.28
N GLY A 2 10.46 0.12 -3.01
CA GLY A 2 10.80 1.43 -3.54
C GLY A 2 11.16 2.39 -2.40
N SER A 3 11.79 3.51 -2.73
CA SER A 3 11.93 4.58 -1.75
C SER A 3 10.54 5.14 -1.41
N ARG A 4 10.33 5.63 -0.18
CA ARG A 4 9.08 6.32 0.22
C ARG A 4 8.68 7.41 -0.79
N LEU A 5 9.68 8.07 -1.39
CA LEU A 5 9.49 9.08 -2.44
C LEU A 5 8.94 8.47 -3.75
N MET A 6 9.40 7.28 -4.13
CA MET A 6 8.85 6.56 -5.29
C MET A 6 7.36 6.23 -5.06
N HIS A 7 7.00 5.68 -3.91
CA HIS A 7 5.59 5.39 -3.60
C HIS A 7 4.72 6.65 -3.63
N LEU A 8 5.22 7.76 -3.08
CA LEU A 8 4.53 9.04 -3.13
C LEU A 8 4.34 9.55 -4.57
N LEU A 9 5.37 9.44 -5.43
CA LEU A 9 5.29 9.86 -6.83
C LEU A 9 4.33 8.98 -7.66
N ILE A 10 4.31 7.68 -7.41
CA ILE A 10 3.36 6.75 -8.04
C ILE A 10 1.95 7.12 -7.62
N ALA A 11 1.71 7.29 -6.33
CA ALA A 11 0.40 7.69 -5.80
C ALA A 11 -0.06 9.03 -6.37
N ASP A 12 0.83 10.03 -6.42
CA ASP A 12 0.51 11.33 -7.00
C ASP A 12 0.03 11.23 -8.45
N ARG A 13 0.76 10.46 -9.27
CA ARG A 13 0.37 10.16 -10.67
C ARG A 13 -0.98 9.46 -10.77
N VAL A 14 -1.32 8.59 -9.82
CA VAL A 14 -2.63 7.93 -9.79
C VAL A 14 -3.74 8.95 -9.54
N THR A 15 -3.52 9.97 -8.70
CA THR A 15 -4.52 11.01 -8.43
C THR A 15 -4.88 11.86 -9.66
N GLU A 16 -4.05 11.83 -10.72
CA GLU A 16 -4.34 12.46 -12.01
C GLU A 16 -5.27 11.62 -12.89
N GLN A 17 -5.40 10.32 -12.62
CA GLN A 17 -6.13 9.36 -13.45
C GLN A 17 -7.47 8.90 -12.85
N ILE A 18 -7.64 9.01 -11.53
CA ILE A 18 -8.87 8.62 -10.84
C ILE A 18 -9.34 9.73 -9.89
N PRO A 19 -10.66 9.88 -9.69
CA PRO A 19 -11.19 10.88 -8.77
C PRO A 19 -10.85 10.51 -7.32
N ILE A 20 -10.06 11.36 -6.66
CA ILE A 20 -9.72 11.29 -5.24
C ILE A 20 -10.26 12.54 -4.56
N VAL A 21 -11.08 12.37 -3.52
CA VAL A 21 -11.74 13.50 -2.85
C VAL A 21 -10.77 14.19 -1.90
N ASN A 22 -10.06 13.41 -1.09
CA ASN A 22 -9.08 13.85 -0.11
C ASN A 22 -7.68 13.38 -0.50
N ARG A 23 -7.04 14.16 -1.39
CA ARG A 23 -5.69 13.90 -1.88
C ARG A 23 -4.65 13.80 -0.76
N SER A 24 -4.77 14.59 0.31
CA SER A 24 -3.84 14.52 1.43
C SER A 24 -3.93 13.19 2.18
N ALA A 25 -5.14 12.69 2.43
CA ALA A 25 -5.35 11.38 3.04
C ALA A 25 -4.80 10.25 2.15
N PHE A 26 -5.08 10.33 0.84
CA PHE A 26 -4.56 9.37 -0.14
C PHE A 26 -3.02 9.30 -0.15
N LEU A 27 -2.35 10.45 -0.26
CA LEU A 27 -0.89 10.51 -0.26
C LEU A 27 -0.28 10.07 1.09
N ALA A 28 -0.96 10.33 2.21
CA ALA A 28 -0.54 9.82 3.51
C ALA A 28 -0.65 8.29 3.57
N GLY A 29 -1.74 7.73 3.04
CA GLY A 29 -1.95 6.29 2.94
C GLY A 29 -0.88 5.60 2.11
N SER A 30 -0.46 6.20 0.99
CA SER A 30 0.54 5.61 0.08
C SER A 30 1.96 5.49 0.64
N VAL A 31 2.26 6.12 1.77
CA VAL A 31 3.56 6.01 2.45
C VAL A 31 3.44 5.45 3.87
N ALA A 32 2.22 5.20 4.34
CA ALA A 32 1.98 4.68 5.68
C ALA A 32 2.61 3.31 5.95
N PRO A 33 2.61 2.34 5.01
CA PRO A 33 3.20 1.02 5.27
C PRO A 33 4.70 1.10 5.57
N ASP A 34 5.37 2.04 4.92
CA ASP A 34 6.79 2.32 5.12
C ASP A 34 7.09 3.04 6.43
N ALA A 35 6.12 3.56 7.16
CA ALA A 35 6.36 4.31 8.40
C ALA A 35 6.72 3.40 9.60
N VAL A 36 6.49 2.09 9.49
CA VAL A 36 6.75 1.12 10.55
C VAL A 36 8.02 0.28 10.28
N THR A 37 8.55 -0.37 11.31
CA THR A 37 9.80 -1.18 11.23
C THR A 37 9.66 -2.50 11.98
N GLY A 38 10.63 -3.41 11.79
CA GLY A 38 10.61 -4.73 12.44
C GLY A 38 9.42 -5.59 12.01
N ASP A 39 8.86 -6.36 12.93
CA ASP A 39 7.75 -7.29 12.64
C ASP A 39 6.45 -6.58 12.21
N GLU A 40 6.32 -5.28 12.50
CA GLU A 40 5.21 -4.46 11.99
C GLU A 40 5.30 -4.22 10.49
N LYS A 41 6.51 -4.24 9.94
CA LYS A 41 6.74 -4.03 8.51
C LYS A 41 6.10 -5.13 7.67
N ASP A 42 6.31 -6.39 8.06
CA ASP A 42 5.75 -7.51 7.30
C ASP A 42 4.21 -7.49 7.35
N ARG A 43 3.64 -7.10 8.49
CA ARG A 43 2.20 -6.92 8.65
C ARG A 43 1.66 -5.73 7.85
N SER A 44 2.37 -4.60 7.80
CA SER A 44 1.93 -3.42 7.06
C SER A 44 2.04 -3.60 5.54
N HIS A 45 2.98 -4.40 5.07
CA HIS A 45 3.11 -4.68 3.64
C HIS A 45 2.26 -5.89 3.21
N PHE A 46 1.48 -6.48 4.11
CA PHE A 46 0.69 -7.68 3.83
C PHE A 46 1.54 -8.80 3.23
N TYR A 47 2.81 -8.92 3.65
CA TYR A 47 3.68 -9.95 3.12
C TYR A 47 3.22 -11.33 3.60
N GLU A 48 3.21 -12.29 2.69
CA GLU A 48 3.02 -13.70 2.97
C GLU A 48 4.17 -14.53 2.38
N GLY A 49 4.25 -15.80 2.74
CA GLY A 49 5.34 -16.68 2.32
C GLY A 49 6.62 -16.46 3.12
N ASN A 50 7.75 -16.88 2.57
CA ASN A 50 9.06 -16.81 3.22
C ASN A 50 10.12 -16.25 2.26
N THR A 51 11.10 -15.55 2.81
CA THR A 51 12.23 -15.04 2.01
C THR A 51 13.19 -16.16 1.61
N ASN A 52 13.34 -17.19 2.45
CA ASN A 52 14.29 -18.29 2.26
C ASN A 52 13.91 -19.24 1.11
N ASP A 53 12.62 -19.33 0.77
CA ASP A 53 12.12 -20.17 -0.32
C ASP A 53 11.62 -19.34 -1.52
N PHE A 54 11.91 -18.03 -1.53
CA PHE A 54 11.50 -17.10 -2.58
C PHE A 54 9.98 -17.02 -2.80
N SER A 55 9.17 -17.40 -1.81
CA SER A 55 7.71 -17.27 -1.88
C SER A 55 7.19 -15.94 -1.31
N LYS A 56 8.06 -15.09 -0.75
CA LYS A 56 7.67 -13.79 -0.18
C LYS A 56 7.03 -12.90 -1.25
N ARG A 57 5.76 -12.53 -1.02
CA ARG A 57 4.96 -11.67 -1.90
C ARG A 57 3.95 -10.84 -1.12
N VAL A 58 3.38 -9.82 -1.73
CA VAL A 58 2.32 -9.00 -1.15
C VAL A 58 0.96 -9.67 -1.37
N ASN A 59 0.21 -9.92 -0.31
CA ASN A 59 -1.14 -10.47 -0.41
C ASN A 59 -2.18 -9.34 -0.55
N LEU A 60 -2.36 -8.85 -1.77
CA LEU A 60 -3.36 -7.83 -2.10
C LEU A 60 -4.80 -8.26 -1.74
N GLN A 61 -5.13 -9.54 -1.90
CA GLN A 61 -6.45 -10.06 -1.57
C GLN A 61 -6.72 -10.00 -0.07
N ALA A 62 -5.73 -10.25 0.77
CA ALA A 62 -5.86 -10.14 2.22
C ALA A 62 -6.12 -8.70 2.66
N PHE A 63 -5.45 -7.71 2.04
CA PHE A 63 -5.75 -6.30 2.28
C PHE A 63 -7.20 -5.98 1.92
N PHE A 64 -7.60 -6.32 0.69
CA PHE A 64 -8.95 -6.03 0.21
C PHE A 64 -10.03 -6.71 1.06
N THR A 65 -9.85 -7.97 1.43
CA THR A 65 -10.79 -8.68 2.31
C THR A 65 -10.86 -8.03 3.69
N LYS A 66 -9.74 -7.56 4.25
CA LYS A 66 -9.69 -6.95 5.58
C LYS A 66 -10.43 -5.61 5.65
N TYR A 67 -10.31 -4.78 4.62
CA TYR A 67 -10.83 -3.41 4.62
C TYR A 67 -11.98 -3.19 3.63
N ARG A 68 -12.61 -4.27 3.14
CA ARG A 68 -13.68 -4.19 2.13
C ARG A 68 -14.81 -3.25 2.56
N ASP A 69 -15.21 -3.30 3.83
CA ASP A 69 -16.36 -2.56 4.35
C ASP A 69 -16.03 -1.08 4.64
N ASP A 70 -14.74 -0.75 4.70
CA ASP A 70 -14.24 0.63 4.90
C ASP A 70 -13.99 1.35 3.56
N LEU A 71 -14.07 0.64 2.43
CA LEU A 71 -13.87 1.21 1.09
C LEU A 71 -15.20 1.76 0.51
N PRO A 72 -15.16 2.88 -0.24
CA PRO A 72 -13.98 3.66 -0.60
C PRO A 72 -13.61 4.69 0.47
N ASP A 73 -12.40 4.57 1.02
CA ASP A 73 -11.74 5.58 1.85
C ASP A 73 -10.41 5.95 1.18
N ASP A 74 -10.16 7.26 1.01
CA ASP A 74 -9.02 7.74 0.24
C ASP A 74 -7.67 7.32 0.86
N TYR A 75 -7.56 7.26 2.19
CA TYR A 75 -6.35 6.78 2.84
C TYR A 75 -6.10 5.30 2.55
N LEU A 76 -7.15 4.46 2.65
CA LEU A 76 -7.07 3.04 2.33
C LEU A 76 -6.79 2.79 0.84
N LEU A 77 -7.33 3.62 -0.06
CA LEU A 77 -7.00 3.56 -1.48
C LEU A 77 -5.52 3.89 -1.73
N GLY A 78 -4.98 4.92 -1.07
CA GLY A 78 -3.57 5.25 -1.13
C GLY A 78 -2.67 4.12 -0.63
N TYR A 79 -3.03 3.51 0.51
CA TYR A 79 -2.37 2.32 1.05
C TYR A 79 -2.39 1.18 0.03
N TYR A 80 -3.53 0.93 -0.60
CA TYR A 80 -3.64 -0.15 -1.58
C TYR A 80 -2.75 0.09 -2.80
N VAL A 81 -2.62 1.34 -3.27
CA VAL A 81 -1.67 1.71 -4.33
C VAL A 81 -0.21 1.44 -3.92
N HIS A 82 0.14 1.69 -2.66
CA HIS A 82 1.46 1.31 -2.14
C HIS A 82 1.71 -0.19 -2.32
N LEU A 83 0.76 -1.02 -1.88
CA LEU A 83 0.87 -2.48 -1.96
C LEU A 83 0.96 -3.00 -3.39
N ILE A 84 0.16 -2.44 -4.31
CA ILE A 84 0.24 -2.77 -5.74
C ILE A 84 1.63 -2.45 -6.30
N ALA A 85 2.18 -1.28 -5.95
CA ALA A 85 3.50 -0.87 -6.41
C ALA A 85 4.63 -1.76 -5.88
N ASP A 86 4.48 -2.33 -4.69
CA ASP A 86 5.49 -3.20 -4.07
C ASP A 86 5.40 -4.67 -4.54
N GLU A 87 4.29 -5.07 -5.18
CA GLU A 87 4.07 -6.40 -5.79
C GLU A 87 4.53 -6.50 -7.25
N LEU A 88 4.61 -5.36 -7.97
CA LEU A 88 5.04 -5.29 -9.38
C LEU A 88 6.55 -5.49 -9.56
#